data_AF-A0A8H5DTK4-F1
#
_entry.id   AF-A0A8H5DTK4-F1
#
_cell.length_a   1.000
_cell.length_b   1.000
_cell.length_c   1.000
_cell.angle_alpha   90.00
_cell.angle_beta   90.00
_cell.angle_gamma   90.00
#
_symmetry.space_group_name_H-M   'P 1'
#
loop_
_entity.id
_entity.type
_entity.pdbx_description
1 polymer ?
#
loop_
_entity_poly.entity_id
_entity_poly.type
_entity_poly.pdbx_seq_one_letter_code
_entity_poly.pdbx_strand_id
1 'polypeptide(L)'
;MGSNFNTKFRMVGPWKWEKGAEHIMRNELYNIVKRSGGFVYLATYTLVPLFLFGSMSLVLYAWYGICNYLTSLFGGHSGSATNERDAHGDRIA
;
A
#
# COMPACT_ATOMS: atom_id res chain seq x y z
N MET A 1 -7.21 -12.83 -16.49
CA MET A 1 -7.06 -12.48 -17.92
C MET A 1 -8.22 -11.55 -18.28
N GLY A 2 -7.95 -10.29 -18.67
CA GLY A 2 -8.99 -9.28 -18.93
C GLY A 2 -9.52 -9.32 -20.36
N SER A 3 -10.77 -8.87 -20.57
CA SER A 3 -11.39 -8.83 -21.90
C SER A 3 -10.70 -7.81 -22.80
N ASN A 4 -10.19 -8.26 -23.96
CA ASN A 4 -9.53 -7.40 -24.93
C ASN A 4 -10.55 -6.83 -25.93
N PHE A 5 -11.06 -5.64 -25.64
CA PHE A 5 -12.03 -4.96 -26.49
C PHE A 5 -11.34 -4.15 -27.59
N ASN A 6 -11.52 -4.58 -28.85
CA ASN A 6 -11.03 -3.86 -30.04
C ASN A 6 -11.57 -2.43 -30.15
N THR A 7 -12.72 -2.14 -29.53
CA THR A 7 -13.31 -0.79 -29.48
C THR A 7 -12.42 0.25 -28.81
N LYS A 8 -11.41 -0.15 -28.02
CA LYS A 8 -10.40 0.77 -27.48
C LYS A 8 -9.65 1.53 -28.55
N PHE A 9 -9.28 0.84 -29.62
CA PHE A 9 -8.58 1.44 -30.76
C PHE A 9 -9.50 2.17 -31.73
N ARG A 10 -10.82 2.19 -31.46
CA ARG A 10 -11.79 2.95 -32.24
C ARG A 10 -12.21 4.26 -31.58
N MET A 11 -11.74 4.54 -30.36
CA MET A 11 -11.91 5.87 -29.76
C MET A 11 -10.93 6.91 -30.33
N VAL A 12 -9.81 6.46 -30.89
CA VAL A 12 -8.74 7.29 -31.45
C VAL A 12 -8.22 6.66 -32.76
N GLY A 13 -7.60 7.44 -33.64
CA GLY A 13 -6.99 6.94 -34.88
C GLY A 13 -7.85 7.06 -36.14
N PRO A 14 -7.38 6.54 -37.29
CA PRO A 14 -7.98 6.80 -38.62
C PRO A 14 -9.38 6.20 -38.82
N TRP A 15 -9.71 5.10 -38.12
CA TRP A 15 -10.99 4.40 -38.18
C TRP A 15 -11.85 4.66 -36.92
N LYS A 16 -11.86 5.93 -36.50
CA LYS A 16 -12.55 6.39 -35.29
C LYS A 16 -14.05 6.20 -35.39
N TRP A 17 -14.63 5.61 -34.35
CA TRP A 17 -16.07 5.41 -34.21
C TRP A 17 -16.52 5.70 -32.77
N GLU A 18 -16.60 6.99 -32.43
CA GLU A 18 -16.80 7.44 -31.04
C GLU A 18 -18.08 6.90 -30.41
N LYS A 19 -19.24 7.14 -31.05
CA LYS A 19 -20.54 6.82 -30.44
C LYS A 19 -20.70 5.33 -30.12
N GLY A 20 -20.28 4.45 -31.03
CA GLY A 20 -20.35 2.99 -30.82
C GLY A 20 -19.26 2.47 -29.89
N ALA A 21 -18.03 2.97 -30.03
CA ALA A 21 -16.93 2.56 -29.17
C ALA A 21 -17.13 2.99 -27.71
N GLU A 22 -17.62 4.21 -27.48
CA GLU A 22 -17.95 4.73 -26.16
C GLU A 22 -19.09 3.92 -25.52
N HIS A 23 -20.15 3.62 -26.28
CA HIS A 23 -21.27 2.84 -25.78
C HIS A 23 -20.83 1.45 -25.30
N ILE A 24 -19.99 0.75 -26.07
CA ILE A 24 -19.48 -0.58 -25.70
C ILE A 24 -18.53 -0.51 -24.49
N MET A 25 -17.67 0.50 -24.44
CA MET A 25 -16.77 0.76 -23.30
C MET A 25 -17.53 1.04 -22.00
N ARG A 26 -18.59 1.85 -22.05
CA ARG A 26 -19.35 2.25 -20.86
C ARG A 26 -20.37 1.22 -20.41
N ASN A 27 -20.89 0.39 -21.32
CA ASN A 27 -21.92 -0.58 -20.99
C ASN A 27 -21.36 -1.99 -20.86
N GLU A 28 -20.82 -2.56 -21.93
CA GLU A 28 -20.43 -3.98 -21.95
C GLU A 28 -19.23 -4.25 -21.05
N LEU A 29 -18.17 -3.45 -21.16
CA LEU A 29 -17.00 -3.58 -20.27
C LEU A 29 -17.40 -3.32 -18.81
N TYR A 30 -18.23 -2.30 -18.56
CA TYR A 30 -18.71 -2.01 -17.20
C TYR A 30 -19.56 -3.14 -16.63
N ASN A 31 -20.44 -3.75 -17.43
CA ASN A 31 -21.27 -4.88 -17.01
C ASN A 31 -20.42 -6.11 -16.69
N ILE A 32 -19.33 -6.35 -17.43
CA ILE A 32 -18.39 -7.42 -17.12
C ILE A 32 -17.69 -7.14 -15.78
N VAL A 33 -17.14 -5.93 -15.60
CA VAL A 33 -16.48 -5.54 -14.33
C VAL A 33 -17.44 -5.62 -13.14
N LYS A 34 -18.69 -5.19 -13.32
CA LYS A 34 -19.76 -5.27 -12.31
C LYS A 34 -20.08 -6.73 -11.97
N ARG A 35 -20.14 -7.62 -12.96
CA ARG A 35 -20.42 -9.06 -12.76
C ARG A 35 -19.25 -9.81 -12.13
N SER A 36 -18.01 -9.40 -12.37
CA SER A 36 -16.81 -10.00 -11.75
C SER A 36 -16.71 -9.76 -10.23
N GLY A 37 -17.74 -9.18 -9.60
CA GLY A 37 -17.80 -9.02 -8.16
C GLY A 37 -16.88 -7.91 -7.64
N GLY A 38 -16.59 -6.88 -8.45
CA GLY A 38 -15.53 -5.88 -8.19
C GLY A 38 -15.40 -5.42 -6.74
N PHE A 39 -16.50 -5.06 -6.06
CA PHE A 39 -16.45 -4.68 -4.65
C PHE A 39 -16.20 -5.86 -3.69
N VAL A 40 -16.90 -6.99 -3.88
CA VAL A 40 -16.72 -8.17 -3.03
C VAL A 40 -15.30 -8.73 -3.18
N TYR A 41 -14.80 -8.80 -4.42
CA TYR A 41 -13.44 -9.24 -4.73
C TYR A 41 -12.40 -8.29 -4.12
N LEU A 42 -12.57 -6.97 -4.28
CA LEU A 42 -11.68 -5.99 -3.65
C LEU A 42 -11.74 -6.10 -2.12
N ALA A 43 -12.92 -6.28 -1.54
CA ALA A 43 -13.08 -6.42 -0.11
C ALA A 43 -12.41 -7.68 0.43
N THR A 44 -12.68 -8.85 -0.15
CA THR A 44 -12.16 -10.13 0.35
C THR A 44 -10.68 -10.34 0.07
N TYR A 45 -10.18 -9.93 -1.10
CA TYR A 45 -8.79 -10.16 -1.48
C TYR A 45 -7.85 -9.01 -1.11
N THR A 46 -8.36 -7.80 -0.86
CA THR A 46 -7.51 -6.64 -0.51
C THR A 46 -7.83 -6.09 0.87
N LEU A 47 -9.08 -5.74 1.17
CA LEU A 47 -9.40 -5.10 2.45
C LEU A 47 -9.26 -6.05 3.64
N VAL A 48 -9.76 -7.29 3.54
CA VAL A 48 -9.70 -8.25 4.65
C VAL A 48 -8.24 -8.55 5.03
N PRO A 49 -7.32 -8.91 4.10
CA PRO A 49 -5.92 -9.10 4.45
C PRO A 49 -5.25 -7.82 4.95
N LEU A 50 -5.57 -6.66 4.35
CA LEU A 50 -5.01 -5.36 4.77
C LEU A 50 -5.37 -5.03 6.22
N PHE A 51 -6.64 -5.22 6.61
CA PHE A 51 -7.06 -4.97 7.99
C PHE A 51 -6.47 -5.99 8.95
N LEU A 52 -6.41 -7.27 8.57
CA LEU A 52 -5.92 -8.32 9.43
C LEU A 52 -4.42 -8.17 9.71
N PHE A 53 -3.60 -8.00 8.67
CA PHE A 53 -2.15 -7.80 8.84
C PHE A 53 -1.79 -6.37 9.25
N GLY A 54 -2.52 -5.38 8.76
CA GLY A 54 -2.29 -3.97 9.08
C GLY A 54 -2.59 -3.67 10.55
N SER A 55 -3.69 -4.18 11.10
CA SER A 55 -4.01 -3.99 12.52
C SER A 55 -2.99 -4.69 13.42
N MET A 56 -2.56 -5.92 13.09
CA MET A 56 -1.52 -6.61 13.85
C MET A 56 -0.19 -5.85 13.84
N SER A 57 0.23 -5.33 12.69
CA SER A 57 1.44 -4.50 12.57
C SER A 57 1.32 -3.21 13.40
N LEU A 58 0.15 -2.55 13.36
CA LEU A 58 -0.10 -1.33 14.12
C LEU A 58 -0.05 -1.56 15.63
N VAL A 59 -0.62 -2.67 16.12
CA VAL A 59 -0.57 -3.05 17.54
C VAL A 59 0.87 -3.30 17.98
N LEU A 60 1.65 -4.06 17.20
CA LEU A 60 3.07 -4.29 17.49
C LEU A 60 3.85 -2.98 17.57
N TYR A 61 3.68 -2.10 16.58
CA TYR A 61 4.35 -0.81 16.55
C TYR A 61 3.96 0.09 17.73
N ALA A 62 2.67 0.16 18.04
CA ALA A 62 2.18 0.90 19.20
C ALA A 62 2.74 0.35 20.51
N TRP A 63 2.80 -0.99 20.65
CA TRP A 63 3.36 -1.64 21.83
C TRP A 63 4.84 -1.32 22.02
N TYR A 64 5.65 -1.43 20.97
CA TYR A 64 7.06 -1.02 21.02
C TYR A 64 7.22 0.46 21.35
N GLY A 65 6.39 1.34 20.77
CA GLY A 65 6.37 2.77 21.08
C GLY A 65 6.07 3.04 22.56
N ILE A 66 5.07 2.35 23.12
CA ILE A 66 4.71 2.46 24.54
C ILE A 66 5.84 1.95 25.44
N CYS A 67 6.42 0.78 25.15
CA CYS A 67 7.53 0.23 25.91
C CYS A 67 8.77 1.14 25.87
N ASN A 68 9.08 1.72 24.71
CA ASN A 68 10.17 2.67 24.57
C ASN A 68 9.90 3.95 25.35
N TYR A 69 8.68 4.48 25.27
CA TYR A 69 8.27 5.66 26.05
C TYR A 69 8.35 5.40 27.55
N LEU A 70 7.85 4.26 28.04
CA LEU A 70 7.94 3.89 29.45
C LEU A 70 9.41 3.70 29.89
N THR A 71 10.24 3.03 29.09
CA THR A 71 11.67 2.90 29.36
C THR A 71 12.36 4.26 29.40
N SER A 72 11.95 5.21 28.56
CA SER A 72 12.51 6.57 28.57
C SER A 72 12.10 7.37 29.82
N LEU A 73 10.93 7.09 30.40
CA LEU A 73 10.45 7.71 31.63
C LEU A 73 11.08 7.09 32.90
N PHE A 74 11.19 5.77 32.95
CA PHE A 74 11.76 5.05 34.10
C PHE A 74 13.28 4.89 34.06
N GLY A 75 13.87 4.89 32.86
CA GLY A 75 15.29 4.76 32.60
C GLY A 75 15.96 6.10 32.29
N GLY A 76 15.48 7.19 32.89
CA GLY A 76 16.05 8.54 32.80
C GLY A 76 17.45 8.67 33.41
N HIS A 77 18.42 7.89 32.91
CA HIS A 77 19.87 8.10 32.83
C HIS A 77 20.52 6.77 32.44
N SER A 78 20.55 6.47 31.15
CA SER A 78 21.72 5.77 30.60
C SER A 78 22.24 6.62 29.45
N GLY A 79 22.74 7.79 29.84
CA GLY A 79 23.55 8.60 28.96
C GLY A 79 24.82 7.84 28.62
N SER A 80 25.17 7.88 27.33
CA SER A 80 26.55 7.85 26.87
C SER A 80 27.30 6.52 26.98
N ALA A 81 26.85 5.49 26.25
CA ALA A 81 27.73 4.39 25.81
C ALA A 81 28.19 4.56 24.34
N THR A 82 28.14 5.78 23.81
CA THR A 82 28.63 6.10 22.46
C THR A 82 29.88 6.99 22.45
N ASN A 83 30.34 7.52 23.59
CA ASN A 83 31.54 8.38 23.63
C ASN A 83 32.89 7.62 23.74
N GLU A 84 32.91 6.32 24.06
CA GLU A 84 34.17 5.58 24.20
C GLU A 84 34.76 5.09 22.86
N ARG A 85 33.99 5.08 21.76
CA ARG A 85 34.52 4.67 20.45
C ARG A 85 35.24 5.80 19.71
N ASP A 86 34.87 7.05 19.97
CA ASP A 86 35.52 8.20 19.34
C ASP A 86 36.82 8.59 20.07
N ALA A 87 36.90 8.41 21.39
CA ALA A 87 38.11 8.71 22.17
C ALA A 87 39.30 7.75 21.88
N HIS A 88 39.04 6.55 21.35
CA HIS A 88 40.09 5.61 20.95
C HIS A 88 40.61 5.89 19.52
N GLY A 89 39.84 6.59 18.67
CA GLY A 89 40.27 6.97 17.32
C GLY A 89 41.31 8.10 17.30
N ASP A 90 41.24 9.01 18.27
CA ASP A 90 42.11 10.19 18.33
C ASP A 90 43.44 9.96 19.09
N ARG A 91 43.64 8.79 19.71
CA ARG A 91 44.88 8.44 20.41
C ARG A 91 45.91 7.73 19.53
N ILE A 92 45.57 7.48 18.26
CA ILE A 92 46.38 6.75 17.28
C ILE A 92 46.72 7.60 16.03
N ALA A 93 46.50 8.92 16.10
CA ALA A 93 46.95 9.90 15.10
C ALA A 93 48.14 10.72 15.63
#